data_AF-A0A8C6Z625-F1
#
_entry.id   AF-A0A8C6Z625-F1
#
_cell.length_a   1.000
_cell.length_b   1.000
_cell.length_c   1.000
_cell.angle_alpha   90.00
_cell.angle_beta   90.00
_cell.angle_gamma   90.00
#
_symmetry.space_group_name_H-M   'P 1'
#
loop_
_entity.id
_entity.type
_entity.pdbx_description
1 polymer ?
#
loop_
_entity_poly.entity_id
_entity_poly.type
_entity_poly.pdbx_seq_one_letter_code
_entity_poly.pdbx_strand_id
1 'polypeptide(L)'
;RPPSSPSPHRPRPQLDLLFLRRFLRIQAVLFPRWPSPSALMFLTLLLVALLEQLVIYQVGVIPSQYYEVLGSKDFSGFKALTALAVTLIVLNSTLKSFDQFICNQMYVSWRKSLTEYLHSCYFQGQVYYSLHVLREDIDNPDQRISQDVERFCRQLSSMASKLVISPFALAYYTYQCFHRFKHMQIRVNAEPAAFYR
;
A
#
# COMPACT_ATOMS: atom_id res chain seq x y z
N ARG A 1 -4.09 47.05 -23.20
CA ARG A 1 -4.25 46.20 -21.99
C ARG A 1 -3.03 46.47 -21.12
N PRO A 2 -3.15 47.08 -19.93
CA PRO A 2 -1.99 47.31 -19.08
C PRO A 2 -1.40 45.95 -18.64
N PRO A 3 -0.08 45.88 -18.39
CA PRO A 3 0.57 44.66 -17.94
C PRO A 3 0.02 44.25 -16.57
N SER A 4 -0.39 43.00 -16.45
CA SER A 4 -0.82 42.38 -15.20
C SER A 4 0.29 42.48 -14.15
N SER A 5 -0.03 43.05 -13.00
CA SER A 5 0.81 43.06 -11.80
C SER A 5 1.24 41.62 -11.44
N PRO A 6 2.48 41.41 -10.95
CA PRO A 6 2.92 40.09 -10.52
C PRO A 6 2.06 39.67 -9.33
N SER A 7 1.32 38.58 -9.48
CA SER A 7 0.53 37.99 -8.40
C SER A 7 1.48 37.68 -7.23
N PRO A 8 1.04 37.91 -5.97
CA PRO A 8 1.87 37.61 -4.80
C PRO A 8 2.28 36.14 -4.87
N HIS A 9 3.59 35.88 -4.81
CA HIS A 9 4.15 34.53 -4.86
C HIS A 9 3.46 33.65 -3.81
N ARG A 10 2.48 32.84 -4.25
CA ARG A 10 1.84 31.85 -3.37
C ARG A 10 2.95 30.92 -2.87
N PRO A 11 3.10 30.74 -1.55
CA PRO A 11 4.14 29.87 -1.01
C PRO A 11 3.95 28.46 -1.61
N ARG A 12 5.03 27.90 -2.14
CA ARG A 12 4.99 26.55 -2.73
C ARG A 12 4.50 25.57 -1.66
N PRO A 13 3.63 24.61 -2.01
CA PRO A 13 3.21 23.59 -1.05
C PRO A 13 4.45 22.81 -0.58
N GLN A 14 4.76 22.92 0.71
CA GLN A 14 5.83 22.19 1.37
C GLN A 14 5.24 21.02 2.17
N LEU A 15 6.04 19.98 2.39
CA LEU A 15 5.69 18.83 3.23
C LEU A 15 5.78 19.21 4.71
N ASP A 16 4.95 20.16 5.12
CA ASP A 16 4.94 20.70 6.49
C ASP A 16 4.02 19.91 7.41
N LEU A 17 4.13 20.13 8.72
CA LEU A 17 3.16 19.67 9.72
C LEU A 17 1.72 20.08 9.37
N LEU A 18 1.55 21.22 8.68
CA LEU A 18 0.25 21.66 8.19
C LEU A 18 -0.30 20.73 7.10
N PHE A 19 0.56 20.21 6.21
CA PHE A 19 0.17 19.21 5.23
C PHE A 19 -0.29 17.93 5.92
N LEU A 20 0.46 17.43 6.90
CA LEU A 20 0.08 16.25 7.68
C LEU A 20 -1.25 16.43 8.40
N ARG A 21 -1.48 17.59 9.04
CA ARG A 21 -2.75 17.89 9.71
C ARG A 21 -3.93 17.89 8.73
N ARG A 22 -3.75 18.46 7.52
CA ARG A 22 -4.77 18.46 6.46
C ARG A 22 -5.04 17.04 5.95
N PHE A 23 -3.98 16.29 5.71
CA PHE A 23 -4.05 14.90 5.28
C PHE A 23 -4.78 14.01 6.29
N LEU A 24 -4.45 14.12 7.58
CA LEU A 24 -5.11 13.37 8.65
C LEU A 24 -6.61 13.72 8.76
N ARG A 25 -6.99 14.99 8.53
CA ARG A 25 -8.41 15.38 8.48
C ARG A 25 -9.14 14.71 7.32
N ILE A 26 -8.53 14.66 6.13
CA ILE A 26 -9.09 13.94 4.97
C ILE A 26 -9.21 12.44 5.30
N GLN A 27 -8.20 11.85 5.92
CA GLN A 27 -8.21 10.45 6.29
C GLN A 27 -9.28 10.12 7.36
N ALA A 28 -9.55 11.03 8.29
CA ALA A 28 -10.65 10.90 9.24
C ALA A 28 -12.04 10.91 8.56
N VAL A 29 -12.20 11.61 7.43
CA VAL A 29 -13.43 11.56 6.62
C VAL A 29 -13.54 10.22 5.88
N LEU A 30 -12.42 9.67 5.41
CA LEU A 30 -12.38 8.35 4.75
C LEU A 30 -12.66 7.18 5.71
N PHE A 31 -12.37 7.35 7.00
CA PHE A 31 -12.60 6.38 8.07
C PHE A 31 -13.44 7.01 9.19
N PRO A 32 -14.76 7.22 8.98
CA PRO A 32 -15.57 8.06 9.85
C PRO A 32 -15.70 7.51 11.28
N ARG A 33 -15.87 6.19 11.47
CA ARG A 33 -15.95 5.52 12.79
C ARG A 33 -15.50 4.07 12.71
N TRP A 34 -15.00 3.53 13.83
CA TRP A 34 -14.84 2.09 14.06
C TRP A 34 -16.04 1.57 14.87
N PRO A 35 -16.70 0.45 14.49
CA PRO A 35 -16.56 -0.34 13.27
C PRO A 35 -17.41 0.23 12.11
N SER A 36 -16.78 0.42 10.94
CA SER A 36 -17.46 0.81 9.70
C SER A 36 -17.12 -0.17 8.57
N PRO A 37 -17.93 -0.22 7.49
CA PRO A 37 -17.63 -1.03 6.31
C PRO A 37 -16.20 -0.82 5.77
N SER A 38 -15.69 0.41 5.83
CA SER A 38 -14.32 0.75 5.40
C SER A 38 -13.24 0.10 6.27
N ALA A 39 -13.48 -0.07 7.57
CA ALA A 39 -12.55 -0.77 8.47
C ALA A 39 -12.53 -2.27 8.19
N LEU A 40 -13.69 -2.88 7.89
CA LEU A 40 -13.76 -4.28 7.47
C LEU A 40 -13.03 -4.51 6.15
N MET A 41 -13.20 -3.63 5.16
CA MET A 41 -12.46 -3.71 3.89
C MET A 41 -10.95 -3.61 4.09
N PHE A 42 -10.50 -2.76 5.02
CA PHE A 42 -9.09 -2.64 5.37
C PHE A 42 -8.56 -3.90 6.07
N LEU A 43 -9.37 -4.51 6.96
CA LEU A 43 -9.01 -5.78 7.60
C LEU A 43 -8.92 -6.92 6.59
N THR A 44 -9.87 -7.01 5.65
CA THR A 44 -9.80 -8.01 4.57
C THR A 44 -8.60 -7.78 3.67
N LEU A 45 -8.25 -6.52 3.37
CA LEU A 45 -7.05 -6.18 2.62
C LEU A 45 -5.78 -6.66 3.35
N LEU A 46 -5.69 -6.41 4.65
CA LEU A 46 -4.58 -6.88 5.49
C LEU A 46 -4.45 -8.40 5.44
N LEU A 47 -5.55 -9.14 5.63
CA LEU A 47 -5.53 -10.60 5.62
C LEU A 47 -5.07 -11.16 4.26
N VAL A 48 -5.61 -10.61 3.18
CA VAL A 48 -5.28 -11.03 1.80
C VAL A 48 -3.82 -10.72 1.48
N ALA A 49 -3.34 -9.53 1.81
CA ALA A 49 -1.95 -9.14 1.56
C ALA A 49 -0.97 -10.01 2.34
N LEU A 50 -1.28 -10.35 3.60
CA LEU A 50 -0.45 -11.28 4.40
C LEU A 50 -0.44 -12.69 3.78
N LEU A 51 -1.60 -13.18 3.34
CA LEU A 51 -1.70 -14.49 2.68
C LEU A 51 -0.93 -14.52 1.36
N GLU A 52 -1.04 -13.46 0.54
CA GLU A 52 -0.27 -13.29 -0.71
C GLU A 52 1.23 -13.37 -0.42
N GLN A 53 1.71 -12.66 0.61
CA GLN A 53 3.11 -12.67 0.99
C GLN A 53 3.61 -14.06 1.43
N LEU A 54 2.78 -14.84 2.13
CA LEU A 54 3.09 -16.23 2.49
C LEU A 54 3.21 -17.11 1.24
N VAL A 55 2.30 -16.96 0.28
CA VAL A 55 2.34 -17.71 -0.98
C VAL A 55 3.56 -17.33 -1.81
N ILE A 56 3.88 -16.03 -1.92
CA ILE A 56 5.09 -15.53 -2.59
C ILE A 56 6.35 -16.13 -1.95
N TYR A 57 6.41 -16.17 -0.61
CA TYR A 57 7.51 -16.79 0.11
C TYR A 57 7.66 -18.27 -0.27
N GLN A 58 6.55 -19.03 -0.26
CA GLN A 58 6.56 -20.45 -0.62
C GLN A 58 7.05 -20.66 -2.05
N VAL A 59 6.57 -19.85 -3.00
CA VAL A 59 7.04 -19.86 -4.40
C VAL A 59 8.54 -19.57 -4.49
N GLY A 60 9.07 -18.68 -3.66
CA GLY A 60 10.50 -18.35 -3.61
C GLY A 60 11.42 -19.48 -3.14
N VAL A 61 10.89 -20.48 -2.41
CA VAL A 61 11.66 -21.64 -1.93
C VAL A 61 11.69 -22.77 -2.96
N ILE A 62 10.70 -22.83 -3.87
CA ILE A 62 10.59 -23.88 -4.90
C ILE A 62 11.87 -24.05 -5.74
N PRO A 63 12.56 -22.99 -6.21
CA PRO A 63 13.81 -23.14 -6.96
C PRO A 63 14.87 -23.97 -6.23
N SER A 64 15.03 -23.77 -4.91
CA SER A 64 15.98 -24.56 -4.11
C SER A 64 15.60 -26.05 -4.04
N GLN A 65 14.30 -26.36 -3.95
CA GLN A 65 13.80 -27.74 -3.94
C GLN A 65 13.99 -28.41 -5.31
N TYR A 66 13.87 -27.66 -6.41
CA TYR A 66 14.14 -28.18 -7.74
C TYR A 66 15.59 -28.65 -7.89
N TYR A 67 16.56 -27.90 -7.35
CA TYR A 67 17.96 -28.33 -7.39
C TYR A 67 18.21 -29.65 -6.66
N GLU A 68 17.53 -29.87 -5.53
CA GLU A 68 17.64 -31.11 -4.76
C GLU A 68 17.10 -32.33 -5.52
N VAL A 69 15.90 -32.21 -6.09
CA VAL A 69 15.24 -33.28 -6.86
C VAL A 69 15.98 -33.60 -8.17
N LEU A 70 16.52 -32.57 -8.84
CA LEU A 70 17.35 -32.75 -10.03
C LEU A 70 18.67 -33.44 -9.69
N GLY A 71 19.27 -33.12 -8.53
CA GLY A 71 20.49 -33.76 -8.04
C GLY A 71 20.30 -35.24 -7.70
N SER A 72 19.17 -35.60 -7.10
CA SER A 72 18.83 -36.99 -6.75
C SER A 72 18.31 -37.81 -7.94
N LYS A 73 18.07 -37.18 -9.10
CA LYS A 73 17.49 -37.79 -10.32
C LYS A 73 16.12 -38.44 -10.08
N ASP A 74 15.34 -37.94 -9.12
CA ASP A 74 14.00 -38.46 -8.82
C ASP A 74 12.92 -37.84 -9.73
N PHE A 75 12.49 -38.59 -10.74
CA PHE A 75 11.45 -38.16 -11.67
C PHE A 75 10.04 -38.08 -11.04
N SER A 76 9.78 -38.86 -9.99
CA SER A 76 8.49 -38.82 -9.29
C SER A 76 8.37 -37.53 -8.48
N GLY A 77 9.42 -37.21 -7.70
CA GLY A 77 9.54 -35.95 -6.97
C GLY A 77 9.44 -34.73 -7.89
N PHE A 78 10.03 -34.79 -9.09
CA PHE A 78 9.99 -33.68 -10.05
C PHE A 78 8.57 -33.37 -10.52
N LYS A 79 7.77 -34.41 -10.83
CA LYS A 79 6.37 -34.23 -11.24
C LYS A 79 5.50 -33.65 -10.12
N ALA A 80 5.68 -34.15 -8.90
CA ALA A 80 4.94 -33.66 -7.72
C ALA A 80 5.30 -32.19 -7.42
N LEU A 81 6.59 -31.85 -7.45
CA LEU A 81 7.07 -30.48 -7.24
C LEU A 81 6.56 -29.52 -8.32
N THR A 82 6.52 -29.98 -9.58
CA THR A 82 5.99 -29.19 -10.69
C THR A 82 4.49 -28.96 -10.58
N ALA A 83 3.72 -29.97 -10.19
CA ALA A 83 2.30 -29.80 -9.93
C ALA A 83 2.05 -28.78 -8.81
N LEU A 84 2.80 -28.90 -7.70
CA LEU A 84 2.73 -27.94 -6.59
C LEU A 84 3.10 -26.52 -7.03
N ALA A 85 4.14 -26.35 -7.83
CA ALA A 85 4.58 -25.06 -8.34
C ALA A 85 3.49 -24.39 -9.19
N VAL A 86 2.87 -25.14 -10.11
CA VAL A 86 1.76 -24.63 -10.92
C VAL A 86 0.57 -24.23 -10.04
N THR A 87 0.20 -25.06 -9.06
CA THR A 87 -0.89 -24.73 -8.11
C THR A 87 -0.60 -23.45 -7.33
N LEU A 88 0.63 -23.27 -6.83
CA LEU A 88 1.00 -22.06 -6.10
C LEU A 88 1.05 -20.82 -7.00
N ILE A 89 1.46 -20.95 -8.26
CA ILE A 89 1.44 -19.83 -9.22
C ILE A 89 0.00 -19.38 -9.50
N VAL A 90 -0.92 -20.33 -9.72
CA VAL A 90 -2.34 -20.02 -9.93
C VAL A 90 -2.91 -19.35 -8.68
N LEU A 91 -2.64 -19.89 -7.49
CA LEU A 91 -3.08 -19.30 -6.22
C LEU A 91 -2.53 -17.87 -6.04
N ASN A 92 -1.25 -17.65 -6.32
CA ASN A 92 -0.62 -16.33 -6.25
C ASN A 92 -1.32 -15.33 -7.18
N SER A 93 -1.60 -15.73 -8.42
CA SER A 93 -2.33 -14.89 -9.37
C SER A 93 -3.73 -14.55 -8.86
N THR A 94 -4.46 -15.51 -8.29
CA THR A 94 -5.81 -15.28 -7.74
C THR A 94 -5.77 -14.32 -6.56
N LEU A 95 -4.82 -14.48 -5.63
CA LEU A 95 -4.65 -13.60 -4.47
C LEU A 95 -4.33 -12.16 -4.91
N LYS A 96 -3.41 -12.01 -5.86
CA LYS A 96 -3.07 -10.71 -6.43
C LYS A 96 -4.25 -10.02 -7.11
N SER A 97 -5.06 -10.77 -7.86
CA SER A 97 -6.30 -10.24 -8.44
C SER A 97 -7.30 -9.82 -7.37
N PHE A 98 -7.36 -10.54 -6.26
CA PHE A 98 -8.25 -10.21 -5.15
C PHE A 98 -7.77 -8.98 -4.36
N ASP A 99 -6.48 -8.81 -4.12
CA ASP A 99 -5.88 -7.58 -3.58
C ASP A 99 -6.24 -6.36 -4.44
N GLN A 100 -6.06 -6.48 -5.76
CA GLN A 100 -6.41 -5.42 -6.70
C GLN A 100 -7.92 -5.11 -6.70
N PHE A 101 -8.77 -6.14 -6.60
CA PHE A 101 -10.22 -5.97 -6.48
C PHE A 101 -10.60 -5.19 -5.22
N ILE A 102 -10.02 -5.54 -4.06
CA ILE A 102 -10.28 -4.84 -2.80
C ILE A 102 -9.81 -3.38 -2.91
N CYS A 103 -8.62 -3.13 -3.43
CA CYS A 103 -8.11 -1.77 -3.63
C CYS A 103 -9.04 -0.93 -4.52
N ASN A 104 -9.55 -1.51 -5.61
CA ASN A 104 -10.52 -0.84 -6.49
C ASN A 104 -11.85 -0.55 -5.77
N GLN A 105 -12.34 -1.47 -4.96
CA GLN A 105 -13.56 -1.26 -4.19
C GLN A 105 -13.38 -0.16 -3.13
N MET A 106 -12.22 -0.13 -2.45
CA MET A 106 -11.85 0.93 -1.51
C MET A 106 -11.78 2.28 -2.22
N TYR A 107 -11.17 2.34 -3.40
CA TYR A 107 -11.12 3.54 -4.23
C TYR A 107 -12.53 4.12 -4.49
N VAL A 108 -13.48 3.28 -4.92
CA VAL A 108 -14.85 3.73 -5.22
C VAL A 108 -15.54 4.23 -3.94
N SER A 109 -15.41 3.49 -2.84
CA SER A 109 -16.00 3.88 -1.55
C SER A 109 -15.44 5.21 -1.04
N TRP A 110 -14.12 5.39 -1.07
CA TRP A 110 -13.45 6.61 -0.62
C TRP A 110 -13.78 7.80 -1.51
N ARG A 111 -13.80 7.61 -2.83
CA ARG A 111 -14.20 8.67 -3.76
C ARG A 111 -15.62 9.13 -3.46
N LYS A 112 -16.56 8.20 -3.25
CA LYS A 112 -17.95 8.54 -2.89
C LYS A 112 -18.00 9.38 -1.61
N SER A 113 -17.39 8.90 -0.52
CA SER A 113 -17.43 9.58 0.78
C SER A 113 -16.76 10.96 0.73
N LEU A 114 -15.60 11.09 0.07
CA LEU A 114 -14.88 12.35 0.00
C LEU A 114 -15.59 13.37 -0.91
N THR A 115 -16.12 12.94 -2.05
CA THR A 115 -16.89 13.82 -2.94
C THR A 115 -18.19 14.28 -2.27
N GLU A 116 -18.94 13.39 -1.60
CA GLU A 116 -20.16 13.76 -0.87
C GLU A 116 -19.86 14.78 0.24
N TYR A 117 -18.82 14.54 1.03
CA TYR A 117 -18.38 15.48 2.08
C TYR A 117 -18.01 16.86 1.51
N LEU A 118 -17.21 16.90 0.44
CA LEU A 118 -16.80 18.15 -0.20
C LEU A 118 -17.97 18.88 -0.87
N HIS A 119 -18.89 18.15 -1.51
CA HIS A 119 -20.12 18.73 -2.06
C HIS A 119 -20.99 19.34 -0.96
N SER A 120 -21.19 18.65 0.16
CA SER A 120 -21.94 19.20 1.29
C SER A 120 -21.31 20.51 1.79
N CYS A 121 -19.99 20.57 1.93
CA CYS A 121 -19.30 21.79 2.32
C CYS A 121 -19.37 22.91 1.25
N TYR A 122 -19.34 22.55 -0.04
CA TYR A 122 -19.36 23.51 -1.14
C TYR A 122 -20.71 24.22 -1.28
N PHE A 123 -21.81 23.47 -1.10
CA PHE A 123 -23.17 24.02 -1.18
C PHE A 123 -23.67 24.62 0.14
N GLN A 124 -22.96 24.43 1.24
CA GLN A 124 -23.33 25.00 2.53
C GLN A 124 -23.08 26.52 2.54
N GLY A 125 -24.10 27.32 2.91
CA GLY A 125 -23.93 28.73 3.26
C GLY A 125 -23.38 29.66 2.17
N GLN A 126 -23.76 29.45 0.90
CA GLN A 126 -23.28 30.23 -0.25
C GLN A 126 -21.74 30.24 -0.42
N VAL A 127 -21.05 29.23 0.10
CA VAL A 127 -19.59 29.08 -0.04
C VAL A 127 -19.18 29.01 -1.51
N TYR A 128 -19.98 28.40 -2.39
CA TYR A 128 -19.76 28.42 -3.84
C TYR A 128 -19.62 29.85 -4.40
N TYR A 129 -20.45 30.80 -3.93
CA TYR A 129 -20.42 32.19 -4.37
C TYR A 129 -19.21 32.91 -3.78
N SER A 130 -18.91 32.67 -2.50
CA SER A 130 -17.75 33.25 -1.82
C SER A 130 -16.42 32.78 -2.42
N LEU A 131 -16.33 31.51 -2.85
CA LEU A 131 -15.14 30.98 -3.53
C LEU A 131 -14.99 31.53 -4.95
N HIS A 132 -16.09 31.75 -5.67
CA HIS A 132 -16.02 32.20 -7.07
C HIS A 132 -15.86 33.72 -7.19
N VAL A 133 -16.40 34.49 -6.23
CA VAL A 133 -16.49 35.95 -6.32
C VAL A 133 -15.59 36.67 -5.30
N LEU A 134 -15.45 36.15 -4.08
CA LEU A 134 -14.73 36.84 -2.99
C LEU A 134 -13.28 36.38 -2.79
N ARG A 135 -12.89 35.20 -3.29
CA ARG A 135 -11.56 34.65 -3.06
C ARG A 135 -10.91 34.10 -4.33
N GLU A 136 -9.84 34.76 -4.75
CA GLU A 136 -8.94 34.25 -5.81
C GLU A 136 -7.83 33.34 -5.25
N ASP A 137 -8.00 32.73 -4.06
CA ASP A 137 -6.98 31.86 -3.47
C ASP A 137 -7.09 30.40 -3.95
N ILE A 138 -8.28 29.97 -4.40
CA ILE A 138 -8.58 28.62 -4.86
C ILE A 138 -9.02 28.67 -6.34
N ASP A 139 -8.11 28.32 -7.23
CA ASP A 139 -8.43 28.21 -8.65
C ASP A 139 -9.18 26.88 -8.93
N ASN A 140 -10.27 26.97 -9.70
CA ASN A 140 -11.09 25.84 -10.20
C ASN A 140 -11.54 24.83 -9.12
N PRO A 141 -12.41 25.23 -8.16
CA PRO A 141 -12.89 24.34 -7.11
C PRO A 141 -13.59 23.09 -7.66
N ASP A 142 -14.35 23.22 -8.74
CA ASP A 142 -15.05 22.10 -9.37
C ASP A 142 -14.06 21.05 -9.91
N GLN A 143 -12.93 21.50 -10.49
CA GLN A 143 -11.88 20.62 -10.96
C GLN A 143 -11.20 19.89 -9.79
N ARG A 144 -10.98 20.56 -8.67
CA ARG A 144 -10.41 19.94 -7.47
C ARG A 144 -11.33 18.86 -6.88
N ILE A 145 -12.63 19.14 -6.82
CA ILE A 145 -13.62 18.20 -6.26
C ILE A 145 -13.80 16.98 -7.19
N SER A 146 -13.75 17.16 -8.50
CA SER A 146 -13.95 16.08 -9.47
C SER A 146 -12.67 15.29 -9.77
N GLN A 147 -11.61 15.96 -10.21
CA GLN A 147 -10.39 15.32 -10.72
C GLN A 147 -9.38 15.02 -9.62
N ASP A 148 -9.11 15.98 -8.73
CA ASP A 148 -8.05 15.80 -7.73
C ASP A 148 -8.47 14.79 -6.66
N VAL A 149 -9.75 14.81 -6.25
CA VAL A 149 -10.33 13.77 -5.36
C VAL A 149 -10.21 12.38 -5.97
N GLU A 150 -10.53 12.24 -7.26
CA GLU A 150 -10.41 10.97 -7.97
C GLU A 150 -8.96 10.47 -7.98
N ARG A 151 -8.02 11.33 -8.39
CA ARG A 151 -6.59 11.01 -8.45
C ARG A 151 -6.04 10.67 -7.07
N PHE A 152 -6.41 11.44 -6.05
CA PHE A 152 -6.02 11.22 -4.67
C PHE A 152 -6.51 9.84 -4.17
N CYS A 153 -7.79 9.52 -4.32
CA CYS A 153 -8.34 8.25 -3.88
C CYS A 153 -7.72 7.06 -4.63
N ARG A 154 -7.43 7.22 -5.93
CA ARG A 154 -6.79 6.19 -6.76
C ARG A 154 -5.35 5.93 -6.33
N GLN A 155 -4.58 6.99 -6.06
CA GLN A 155 -3.22 6.85 -5.53
C GLN A 155 -3.24 6.25 -4.13
N LEU A 156 -4.12 6.73 -3.24
CA LEU A 156 -4.21 6.24 -1.87
C LEU A 156 -4.56 4.76 -1.81
N SER A 157 -5.53 4.30 -2.61
CA SER A 157 -5.95 2.89 -2.67
C SER A 157 -4.85 1.99 -3.24
N SER A 158 -4.19 2.39 -4.34
CA SER A 158 -3.08 1.61 -4.90
C SER A 158 -1.86 1.52 -3.97
N MET A 159 -1.71 2.46 -3.04
CA MET A 159 -0.67 2.41 -2.01
C MET A 159 -1.12 1.70 -0.74
N ALA A 160 -2.43 1.48 -0.53
CA ALA A 160 -2.96 0.92 0.69
C ALA A 160 -2.40 -0.48 0.96
N SER A 161 -2.41 -1.39 -0.02
CA SER A 161 -1.88 -2.75 0.16
C SER A 161 -0.38 -2.75 0.53
N LYS A 162 0.40 -1.91 -0.15
CA LYS A 162 1.85 -1.73 0.10
C LYS A 162 2.13 -1.16 1.49
N LEU A 163 1.37 -0.16 1.91
CA LEU A 163 1.54 0.47 3.24
C LEU A 163 1.15 -0.49 4.35
N VAL A 164 0.12 -1.30 4.13
CA VAL A 164 -0.33 -2.32 5.09
C VAL A 164 0.73 -3.41 5.26
N ILE A 165 1.34 -3.89 4.18
CA ILE A 165 2.33 -4.97 4.28
C ILE A 165 3.72 -4.51 4.72
N SER A 166 4.10 -3.27 4.40
CA SER A 166 5.43 -2.71 4.67
C SER A 166 5.95 -2.95 6.10
N PRO A 167 5.21 -2.64 7.19
CA PRO A 167 5.72 -2.84 8.54
C PRO A 167 5.95 -4.33 8.87
N PHE A 168 5.07 -5.23 8.39
CA PHE A 168 5.20 -6.67 8.62
C PHE A 168 6.37 -7.25 7.85
N ALA A 169 6.50 -6.89 6.56
CA ALA A 169 7.61 -7.31 5.73
C ALA A 169 8.94 -6.82 6.30
N LEU A 170 9.02 -5.55 6.68
CA LEU A 170 10.21 -4.96 7.27
C LEU A 170 10.59 -5.67 8.57
N ALA A 171 9.64 -5.84 9.50
CA ALA A 171 9.89 -6.56 10.75
C ALA A 171 10.39 -7.99 10.51
N TYR A 172 9.74 -8.72 9.59
CA TYR A 172 10.12 -10.09 9.25
C TYR A 172 11.53 -10.18 8.64
N TYR A 173 11.83 -9.36 7.63
CA TYR A 173 13.13 -9.39 6.97
C TYR A 173 14.25 -8.87 7.88
N THR A 174 14.00 -7.85 8.71
CA THR A 174 14.95 -7.40 9.73
C THR A 174 15.24 -8.51 10.74
N TYR A 175 14.21 -9.20 11.24
CA TYR A 175 14.37 -10.33 12.14
C TYR A 175 15.18 -11.47 11.50
N GLN A 176 14.83 -11.85 10.26
CA GLN A 176 15.51 -12.91 9.54
C GLN A 176 16.98 -12.59 9.26
N CYS A 177 17.29 -11.33 8.92
CA CYS A 177 18.65 -10.85 8.72
C CYS A 177 19.47 -10.96 10.02
N PHE A 178 18.93 -10.48 11.13
CA PHE A 178 19.60 -10.54 12.43
C PHE A 178 19.86 -11.99 12.89
N HIS A 179 18.87 -12.88 12.73
CA HIS A 179 19.01 -14.29 13.08
C HIS A 179 20.09 -15.00 12.25
N ARG A 180 20.11 -14.77 10.92
CA ARG A 180 21.14 -15.33 10.04
C ARG A 180 22.54 -14.81 10.37
N PHE A 181 22.67 -13.52 10.68
CA PHE A 181 23.94 -12.91 11.10
C PHE A 181 24.48 -13.55 12.39
N LYS A 182 23.62 -13.71 13.41
CA LYS A 182 24.02 -14.35 14.68
C LYS A 182 24.47 -15.79 14.49
N HIS A 183 23.76 -16.58 13.68
CA HIS A 183 24.16 -17.95 13.38
C HIS A 183 25.51 -18.02 12.64
N MET A 184 25.76 -17.11 11.70
CA MET A 184 27.04 -17.05 10.99
C MET A 184 28.19 -16.71 11.96
N GLN A 185 28.00 -15.73 12.85
CA GLN A 185 29.00 -15.34 13.83
C GLN A 185 29.36 -16.49 14.79
N ILE A 186 28.37 -17.28 15.22
CA ILE A 186 28.62 -18.47 16.06
C ILE A 186 29.44 -19.51 15.31
N ARG A 187 29.13 -19.78 14.04
CA ARG A 187 29.90 -20.74 13.22
C ARG A 187 31.34 -20.28 13.02
N VAL A 188 31.55 -19.01 12.66
CA VAL A 188 32.89 -18.42 12.45
C VAL A 188 33.72 -18.46 13.73
N ASN A 189 33.13 -18.20 14.90
CA ASN A 189 33.85 -18.29 16.18
C ASN A 189 34.11 -19.74 16.65
N ALA A 190 33.33 -20.71 16.18
CA ALA A 190 33.48 -22.11 16.58
C ALA A 190 34.58 -22.85 15.80
N GLU A 191 34.83 -22.50 14.53
CA GLU A 191 35.86 -23.12 13.71
C GLU A 191 37.30 -22.99 14.26
N PRO A 192 37.79 -21.82 14.70
CA PRO A 192 39.12 -21.73 15.30
C PRO A 192 39.19 -22.49 16.63
N ALA A 193 38.11 -22.52 17.43
CA ALA A 193 38.10 -23.25 18.70
C ALA A 193 38.17 -24.79 18.53
N ALA A 194 37.73 -25.31 17.38
CA ALA A 194 37.87 -26.72 17.02
C ALA A 194 39.27 -27.07 16.48
N PHE A 195 40.01 -26.10 15.94
CA PHE A 195 41.36 -26.30 15.39
C PHE A 195 42.46 -26.30 16.48
N TYR A 196 42.17 -25.74 17.67
CA TYR A 196 43.08 -25.72 18.82
C TYR A 196 42.85 -26.87 19.84
N ARG A 197 42.09 -27.90 19.48
CA ARG A 197 41.97 -29.17 20.23
C ARG A 197 42.48 -30.32 19.36
#